data_AF-A0A1A7YIE7-F1
#
_entry.id   AF-A0A1A7YIE7-F1
#
_cell.length_a   1.000
_cell.length_b   1.000
_cell.length_c   1.000
_cell.angle_alpha   90.00
_cell.angle_beta   90.00
_cell.angle_gamma   90.00
#
_symmetry.space_group_name_H-M   'P 1'
#
loop_
_entity.id
_entity.type
_entity.pdbx_description
1 polymer ?
#
loop_
_entity_poly.entity_id
_entity_poly.type
_entity_poly.pdbx_seq_one_letter_code
_entity_poly.pdbx_strand_id
1 'polypeptide(L)'
;SCNSPESCWAYLRNLEKRGDPHTDVSLLSKLKDCYCKVFARMPMQQFSKNPSYARILVRYAELKGIEDPDEAQDNFILARFSSKDFAFVHIAHAQFEVSQGNVSRAT
;
A
#
# COMPACT_ATOMS: atom_id res chain seq x y z
N SER A 1 3.46 16.48 -11.36
CA SER A 1 4.17 15.27 -11.79
C SER A 1 4.83 14.64 -10.58
N CYS A 2 4.76 13.32 -10.42
CA CYS A 2 5.56 12.62 -9.42
C CYS A 2 6.85 12.11 -10.08
N ASN A 3 8.00 12.53 -9.58
CA ASN A 3 9.33 12.15 -10.10
C ASN A 3 10.19 11.42 -9.06
N SER A 4 9.68 11.22 -7.84
CA SER A 4 10.35 10.47 -6.76
C SER A 4 9.33 9.77 -5.87
N PRO A 5 9.68 8.68 -5.17
CA PRO A 5 8.78 8.03 -4.22
C PRO A 5 8.20 8.98 -3.17
N GLU A 6 8.99 9.95 -2.67
CA GLU A 6 8.57 10.95 -1.70
C GLU A 6 7.47 11.86 -2.25
N SER A 7 7.65 12.37 -3.48
CA SER A 7 6.67 13.24 -4.13
C SER A 7 5.39 12.49 -4.51
N CYS A 8 5.52 11.21 -4.88
CA CYS A 8 4.38 10.31 -5.11
C CYS A 8 3.60 10.11 -3.82
N TRP A 9 4.30 9.74 -2.75
CA TRP A 9 3.70 9.51 -1.45
C TRP A 9 2.95 10.75 -0.95
N ALA A 10 3.58 11.93 -1.03
CA ALA A 10 2.94 13.19 -0.64
C ALA A 10 1.67 13.47 -1.48
N TYR A 11 1.75 13.26 -2.80
CA TYR A 11 0.59 13.42 -3.69
C TYR A 11 -0.56 12.47 -3.33
N LEU A 12 -0.27 11.18 -3.16
CA LEU A 12 -1.26 10.15 -2.82
C LEU A 12 -1.92 10.45 -1.47
N ARG A 13 -1.15 10.84 -0.46
CA ARG A 13 -1.69 11.24 0.86
C ARG A 13 -2.55 12.51 0.77
N ASN A 14 -2.18 13.48 -0.05
CA ASN A 14 -3.00 14.68 -0.26
C ASN A 14 -4.28 14.39 -1.06
N LEU A 15 -4.28 13.38 -1.92
CA LEU A 15 -5.48 12.90 -2.59
C LEU A 15 -6.40 12.18 -1.61
N GLU A 16 -5.83 11.29 -0.79
CA GLU A 16 -6.57 10.51 0.20
C GLU A 16 -7.21 11.36 1.29
N LYS A 17 -6.56 12.44 1.73
CA LYS A 17 -7.13 13.41 2.70
C LYS A 17 -8.41 14.12 2.24
N ARG A 18 -8.83 13.96 0.98
CA ARG A 18 -10.02 14.62 0.43
C ARG A 18 -11.33 13.90 0.78
N GLY A 19 -11.27 12.71 1.36
CA GLY A 19 -12.44 11.94 1.78
C GLY A 19 -12.05 10.65 2.50
N ASP A 20 -13.02 9.77 2.71
CA ASP A 20 -12.80 8.46 3.34
C ASP A 20 -12.96 7.34 2.29
N PRO A 21 -11.87 6.62 1.93
CA PRO A 21 -11.93 5.53 0.96
C PRO A 21 -12.81 4.35 1.40
N HIS A 22 -13.18 4.22 2.69
CA HIS A 22 -14.10 3.19 3.14
C HIS A 22 -15.56 3.50 2.79
N THR A 23 -15.90 4.78 2.59
CA THR A 23 -17.28 5.21 2.30
C THR A 23 -17.43 5.81 0.90
N ASP A 24 -16.34 6.31 0.31
CA ASP A 24 -16.31 6.93 -1.02
C ASP A 24 -15.63 6.01 -2.03
N VAL A 25 -16.45 5.22 -2.73
CA VAL A 25 -16.00 4.26 -3.75
C VAL A 25 -15.30 4.95 -4.92
N SER A 26 -15.71 6.18 -5.28
CA SER A 26 -15.09 6.95 -6.36
C SER A 26 -13.68 7.38 -5.97
N LEU A 27 -13.50 7.85 -4.73
CA LEU A 27 -12.19 8.14 -4.17
C LEU A 27 -11.31 6.89 -4.11
N LEU A 28 -11.83 5.77 -3.62
CA LEU A 28 -11.10 4.51 -3.54
C LEU A 28 -10.61 4.05 -4.93
N SER A 29 -11.49 4.04 -5.93
CA SER A 29 -11.13 3.70 -7.31
C SER A 29 -10.03 4.61 -7.84
N LYS A 30 -10.20 5.93 -7.65
CA LYS A 30 -9.22 6.93 -8.10
C LYS A 30 -7.87 6.79 -7.39
N LEU A 31 -7.87 6.48 -6.10
CA LEU A 31 -6.64 6.22 -5.36
C LEU A 31 -5.93 5.02 -5.96
N LYS A 32 -6.60 3.87 -6.08
CA LYS A 32 -6.01 2.65 -6.67
C LYS A 32 -5.39 2.93 -8.04
N ASP A 33 -6.10 3.64 -8.92
CA ASP A 33 -5.57 4.05 -10.23
C ASP A 33 -4.31 4.91 -10.14
N CYS A 34 -4.27 5.85 -9.20
CA CYS A 34 -3.10 6.67 -8.95
C CYS A 34 -1.92 5.85 -8.44
N TYR A 35 -2.13 4.89 -7.53
CA TYR A 35 -1.08 3.95 -7.07
C TYR A 35 -0.56 3.10 -8.24
N CYS A 36 -1.43 2.53 -9.08
CA CYS A 36 -1.03 1.78 -10.27
C CYS A 36 -0.15 2.61 -11.22
N LYS A 37 -0.48 3.90 -11.43
CA LYS A 37 0.34 4.82 -12.24
C LYS A 37 1.71 5.09 -11.64
N VAL A 38 1.85 5.05 -10.31
CA VAL A 38 3.16 5.14 -9.65
C VAL A 38 3.99 3.90 -9.94
N PHE A 39 3.41 2.71 -9.77
CA PHE A 39 4.13 1.45 -10.01
C PHE A 39 4.57 1.30 -11.48
N ALA A 40 3.75 1.75 -12.43
CA ALA A 40 4.12 1.77 -13.85
C ALA A 40 5.35 2.65 -14.15
N ARG A 41 5.63 3.67 -13.32
CA ARG A 41 6.73 4.62 -13.51
C ARG A 41 7.94 4.34 -12.62
N MET A 42 7.73 3.63 -11.52
CA MET A 42 8.74 3.38 -10.49
C MET A 42 8.82 1.88 -10.24
N PRO A 43 9.63 1.14 -11.01
CA PRO A 43 9.75 -0.30 -10.86
C PRO A 43 10.37 -0.65 -9.50
N MET A 44 9.76 -1.63 -8.84
CA MET A 44 10.05 -2.06 -7.47
C MET A 44 11.54 -2.31 -7.17
N GLN A 45 12.25 -2.93 -8.11
CA GLN A 45 13.66 -3.30 -7.98
C GLN A 45 14.57 -2.10 -7.68
N GLN A 46 14.21 -0.91 -8.20
CA GLN A 46 15.00 0.31 -8.03
C GLN A 46 14.75 1.01 -6.69
N PHE A 47 13.59 0.79 -6.07
CA PHE A 47 13.12 1.56 -4.91
C PHE A 47 12.85 0.69 -3.67
N SER A 48 13.27 -0.57 -3.68
CA SER A 48 13.14 -1.54 -2.57
C SER A 48 13.62 -0.99 -1.22
N LYS A 49 14.71 -0.22 -1.22
CA LYS A 49 15.31 0.43 -0.04
C LYS A 49 14.78 1.83 0.26
N ASN A 50 13.78 2.31 -0.46
CA ASN A 50 13.19 3.62 -0.23
C ASN A 50 11.98 3.52 0.72
N PRO A 51 11.97 4.22 1.87
CA PRO A 51 10.90 4.12 2.85
C PRO A 51 9.56 4.67 2.35
N SER A 52 9.57 5.69 1.49
CA SER A 52 8.36 6.24 0.87
C SER A 52 7.76 5.23 -0.11
N TYR A 53 8.59 4.53 -0.88
CA TYR A 53 8.13 3.48 -1.77
C TYR A 53 7.53 2.29 -1.01
N ALA A 54 8.17 1.87 0.08
CA ALA A 54 7.63 0.85 0.97
C ALA A 54 6.26 1.26 1.57
N ARG A 55 6.08 2.54 1.94
CA ARG A 55 4.77 3.07 2.37
C ARG A 55 3.72 3.04 1.27
N ILE A 56 4.12 3.34 0.03
CA ILE A 56 3.22 3.27 -1.14
C ILE A 56 2.72 1.83 -1.34
N LEU A 57 3.61 0.83 -1.27
CA LEU A 57 3.22 -0.58 -1.38
C LEU A 57 2.26 -1.01 -0.26
N VAL A 58 2.61 -0.70 0.99
CA VAL A 58 1.77 -1.04 2.15
C VAL A 58 0.39 -0.40 2.05
N ARG A 59 0.32 0.92 1.76
CA ARG A 59 -0.98 1.60 1.67
C ARG A 59 -1.83 1.09 0.51
N TYR A 60 -1.21 0.68 -0.60
CA TYR A 60 -1.93 0.04 -1.69
C TYR A 60 -2.55 -1.30 -1.28
N ALA A 61 -1.81 -2.13 -0.54
CA ALA A 61 -2.34 -3.38 0.01
C ALA A 61 -3.53 -3.15 0.95
N GLU A 62 -3.43 -2.16 1.83
CA GLU A 62 -4.53 -1.76 2.73
C GLU A 62 -5.77 -1.31 1.95
N LEU A 63 -5.60 -0.50 0.89
CA LEU A 63 -6.71 -0.04 0.05
C LEU A 63 -7.37 -1.19 -0.72
N LYS A 64 -6.61 -2.20 -1.13
CA LYS A 64 -7.15 -3.42 -1.75
C LYS A 64 -8.01 -4.23 -0.78
N GLY A 65 -7.61 -4.30 0.48
CA GLY A 65 -8.35 -4.99 1.54
C GLY A 65 -9.68 -4.37 1.93
N ILE A 66 -10.00 -3.17 1.43
CA ILE A 66 -11.33 -2.57 1.62
C ILE A 66 -12.40 -3.33 0.83
N GLU A 67 -12.06 -3.83 -0.36
CA GLU A 67 -12.99 -4.56 -1.23
C GLU A 67 -12.75 -6.07 -1.21
N ASP A 68 -11.48 -6.48 -1.26
CA ASP A 68 -11.09 -7.87 -1.42
C ASP A 68 -9.87 -8.19 -0.53
N PRO A 69 -10.08 -8.89 0.59
CA PRO A 69 -9.00 -9.34 1.46
C PRO A 69 -7.99 -10.28 0.78
N ASP A 70 -8.40 -11.09 -0.20
CA ASP A 70 -7.49 -12.00 -0.90
C ASP A 70 -6.53 -11.20 -1.79
N GLU A 71 -7.02 -10.18 -2.50
CA GLU A 71 -6.15 -9.24 -3.24
C GLU A 71 -5.20 -8.49 -2.30
N ALA A 72 -5.65 -8.12 -1.10
CA ALA A 72 -4.79 -7.45 -0.12
C ALA A 72 -3.62 -8.33 0.29
N GLN A 73 -3.84 -9.63 0.49
CA GLN A 73 -2.81 -10.57 0.91
C GLN A 73 -1.66 -10.65 -0.09
N ASP A 74 -1.97 -10.78 -1.39
CA ASP A 74 -0.96 -10.80 -2.45
C ASP A 74 -0.13 -9.50 -2.46
N ASN A 75 -0.78 -8.36 -2.22
CA ASN A 75 -0.11 -7.07 -2.17
C ASN A 75 0.75 -6.91 -0.91
N PHE A 76 0.36 -7.46 0.24
CA PHE A 76 1.19 -7.48 1.44
C PHE A 76 2.42 -8.38 1.29
N ILE A 77 2.27 -9.53 0.62
CA ILE A 77 3.39 -10.42 0.28
C ILE A 77 4.39 -9.66 -0.61
N LEU A 78 3.90 -8.95 -1.64
CA LEU A 78 4.73 -8.13 -2.51
C LEU A 78 5.45 -7.01 -1.74
N ALA A 79 4.74 -6.31 -0.85
CA ALA A 79 5.32 -5.25 -0.01
C ALA A 79 6.47 -5.79 0.86
N ARG A 80 6.26 -6.93 1.51
CA ARG A 80 7.31 -7.58 2.33
C ARG A 80 8.48 -8.07 1.49
N PHE A 81 8.24 -8.65 0.32
CA PHE A 81 9.30 -9.11 -0.56
C PHE A 81 10.18 -7.95 -1.02
N SER A 82 9.56 -6.84 -1.43
CA SER A 82 10.25 -5.62 -1.87
C SER A 82 11.04 -4.93 -0.76
N SER A 83 10.44 -4.82 0.41
CA SER A 83 10.81 -3.82 1.42
C SER A 83 10.98 -4.45 2.81
N LYS A 84 11.54 -5.66 2.84
CA LYS A 84 11.78 -6.48 4.05
C LYS A 84 12.64 -5.81 5.13
N ASP A 85 13.41 -4.79 4.78
CA ASP A 85 14.28 -4.10 5.74
C ASP A 85 13.49 -3.12 6.63
N PHE A 86 12.20 -2.92 6.37
CA PHE A 86 11.36 -1.95 7.09
C PHE A 86 10.33 -2.65 7.99
N ALA A 87 10.54 -2.55 9.30
CA ALA A 87 9.65 -3.15 10.31
C ALA A 87 8.17 -2.80 10.14
N PHE A 88 7.86 -1.56 9.71
CA PHE A 88 6.47 -1.14 9.51
C PHE A 88 5.73 -1.95 8.43
N VAL A 89 6.45 -2.51 7.44
CA VAL A 89 5.86 -3.36 6.40
C VAL A 89 5.39 -4.68 7.00
N HIS A 90 6.17 -5.23 7.93
CA HIS A 90 5.80 -6.45 8.66
C HIS A 90 4.65 -6.22 9.63
N ILE A 91 4.69 -5.10 10.36
CA ILE A 91 3.63 -4.71 11.30
C ILE A 91 2.30 -4.53 10.56
N ALA A 92 2.29 -3.83 9.42
CA ALA A 92 1.07 -3.61 8.65
C ALA A 92 0.47 -4.94 8.13
N HIS A 93 1.32 -5.86 7.64
CA HIS A 93 0.86 -7.18 7.24
C HIS A 93 0.30 -7.99 8.44
N ALA A 94 0.94 -7.94 9.60
CA ALA A 94 0.43 -8.61 10.80
C ALA A 94 -0.91 -8.01 11.25
N GLN A 95 -1.07 -6.69 11.20
CA GLN A 95 -2.33 -6.01 11.50
C GLN A 95 -3.44 -6.42 10.53
N PHE A 96 -3.11 -6.56 9.24
CA PHE A 96 -4.03 -7.11 8.25
C PHE A 96 -4.46 -8.53 8.62
N GLU A 97 -3.53 -9.45 8.89
CA GLU A 97 -3.84 -10.83 9.27
C GLU A 97 -4.73 -10.90 10.53
N VAL A 98 -4.46 -10.06 11.54
CA VAL A 98 -5.32 -9.94 12.74
C VAL A 98 -6.74 -9.49 12.36
N SER A 99 -6.87 -8.50 11.46
CA SER A 99 -8.18 -8.00 11.01
C SER A 99 -9.01 -9.07 10.27
N GLN A 100 -8.34 -10.03 9.64
CA GLN A 100 -8.97 -11.17 8.97
C GLN A 100 -9.27 -12.34 9.93
N GLY A 101 -8.94 -12.22 11.22
CA GLY A 101 -9.11 -13.28 12.22
C GLY A 101 -7.97 -14.31 12.24
N ASN A 102 -6.89 -14.09 11.49
CA ASN A 102 -5.76 -15.02 11.37
C ASN A 102 -4.67 -14.74 12.42
N VAL A 103 -5.03 -14.82 13.70
CA VAL A 103 -4.13 -14.47 14.81
C VAL A 103 -2.83 -15.31 14.82
N SER A 104 -2.89 -16.57 14.37
CA SER A 104 -1.73 -17.47 14.28
C SER A 104 -0.72 -17.09 13.20
N ARG A 105 -1.12 -16.31 12.18
CA ARG A 105 -0.24 -15.81 11.10
C ARG A 105 0.36 -14.44 11.39
N ALA A 106 -0.12 -13.77 12.45
CA ALA A 106 0.33 -12.45 12.86
C ALA A 106 1.55 -12.47 13.81
N THR A 107 2.08 -13.65 14.13
CA THR A 107 3.22 -13.87 15.04
C THR A 107 4.47 -14.24 14.26
#